data_AF-A0A518HFU0-F1
#
_entry.id   AF-A0A518HFU0-F1
#
_cell.length_a   1.000
_cell.length_b   1.000
_cell.length_c   1.000
_cell.angle_alpha   90.00
_cell.angle_beta   90.00
_cell.angle_gamma   90.00
#
_symmetry.space_group_name_H-M   'P 1'
#
loop_
_entity.id
_entity.type
_entity.pdbx_description
1 polymer ?
#
loop_
_entity_poly.entity_id
_entity_poly.type
_entity_poly.pdbx_seq_one_letter_code
_entity_poly.pdbx_strand_id
1 'polypeptide(L)'
;MSLPPPPKVQESQEALHAKAKGSPGYRSYALYDKMYRRDALGWADARCRADGGVPGVDRQTFADIEAYGLDRRLGEPAAGLRAKSYRPQPARRVFIPKGDGKRRPLGIGTIRDRVAQMAVVPVLEPISEADLGPEQHAYRAGALEVD
;
A
#
# COMPACT_ATOMS: atom_id res chain seq x y z
N MET A 1 -5.09 -13.07 -8.12
CA MET A 1 -5.37 -12.22 -9.30
C MET A 1 -4.65 -10.89 -9.11
N SER A 2 -3.84 -10.46 -10.07
CA SER A 2 -3.25 -9.12 -10.04
C SER A 2 -4.37 -8.10 -10.32
N LEU A 3 -4.56 -7.14 -9.42
CA LEU A 3 -5.46 -6.01 -9.64
C LEU A 3 -4.61 -4.86 -10.17
N PRO A 4 -4.59 -4.60 -11.49
CA PRO A 4 -3.74 -3.54 -12.03
C PRO A 4 -4.21 -2.17 -11.53
N PRO A 5 -3.29 -1.21 -11.31
CA PRO A 5 -3.65 0.17 -11.03
C PRO A 5 -4.46 0.80 -12.16
N PRO A 6 -5.30 1.82 -11.90
CA PRO A 6 -5.98 2.57 -12.96
C PRO A 6 -4.98 3.22 -13.93
N PRO A 7 -5.36 3.49 -15.20
CA PRO A 7 -4.44 4.02 -16.21
C PRO A 7 -3.64 5.25 -15.76
N LYS A 8 -4.30 6.23 -15.14
CA LYS A 8 -3.63 7.45 -14.62
C LYS A 8 -2.64 7.19 -13.47
N VAL A 9 -2.74 6.05 -12.79
CA VAL A 9 -1.79 5.63 -11.77
C VAL A 9 -0.61 4.92 -12.46
N GLN A 10 -0.88 4.07 -13.45
CA GLN A 10 0.15 3.42 -14.27
C GLN A 10 1.03 4.44 -15.01
N GLU A 11 0.43 5.42 -15.69
CA GLU A 11 1.15 6.52 -16.35
C GLU A 11 2.09 7.25 -15.37
N SER A 12 1.62 7.47 -14.13
CA SER A 12 2.44 8.08 -13.08
C SER A 12 3.58 7.15 -12.64
N GLN A 13 3.36 5.84 -12.59
CA GLN A 13 4.39 4.86 -12.25
C GLN A 13 5.49 4.82 -13.32
N GLU A 14 5.10 4.74 -14.59
CA GLU A 14 6.02 4.74 -15.73
C GLU A 14 6.87 6.01 -15.76
N ALA A 15 6.24 7.18 -15.57
CA ALA A 15 6.96 8.45 -15.52
C ALA A 15 7.95 8.52 -14.35
N LEU A 16 7.57 8.03 -13.17
CA LEU A 16 8.47 7.96 -12.00
C LEU A 16 9.64 7.02 -12.25
N HIS A 17 9.39 5.83 -12.81
CA HIS A 17 10.42 4.85 -13.12
C HIS A 17 11.39 5.37 -14.18
N ALA A 18 10.87 5.89 -15.30
CA ALA A 18 11.67 6.48 -16.37
C ALA A 18 12.55 7.62 -15.86
N LYS A 19 12.02 8.46 -14.95
CA LYS A 19 12.78 9.56 -14.35
C LYS A 19 13.86 9.07 -13.39
N ALA A 20 13.56 8.09 -12.55
CA ALA A 20 14.52 7.50 -11.62
C ALA A 20 15.69 6.86 -12.41
N LYS A 21 15.37 6.03 -13.40
CA LYS A 21 16.38 5.34 -14.24
C LYS A 21 17.21 6.31 -15.09
N GLY A 22 16.58 7.34 -15.67
CA GLY A 22 17.26 8.32 -16.53
C GLY A 22 17.99 9.44 -15.77
N SER A 23 17.82 9.55 -14.45
CA SER A 23 18.45 10.60 -13.65
C SER A 23 18.71 10.13 -12.21
N PRO A 24 19.71 9.27 -11.95
CA PRO A 24 19.93 8.68 -10.62
C PRO A 24 20.16 9.69 -9.47
N GLY A 25 20.66 10.89 -9.78
CA GLY A 25 20.82 11.98 -8.81
C GLY A 25 19.56 12.80 -8.53
N TYR A 26 18.46 12.56 -9.24
CA TYR A 26 17.23 13.34 -9.13
C TYR A 26 16.43 12.96 -7.89
N ARG A 27 15.93 13.96 -7.17
CA ARG A 27 15.01 13.77 -6.04
C ARG A 27 13.61 14.24 -6.43
N SER A 28 12.64 13.33 -6.36
CA SER A 28 11.24 13.65 -6.61
C SER A 28 10.66 14.46 -5.45
N TYR A 29 10.22 15.69 -5.71
CA TYR A 29 9.68 16.59 -4.68
C TYR A 29 8.15 16.50 -4.49
N ALA A 30 7.44 15.95 -5.47
CA ALA A 30 5.97 15.84 -5.48
C ALA A 30 5.55 14.36 -5.48
N LEU A 31 5.76 13.66 -4.37
CA LEU A 31 5.34 12.26 -4.19
C LEU A 31 4.10 12.16 -3.29
N TYR A 32 4.06 12.98 -2.24
CA TYR A 32 3.04 12.89 -1.20
C TYR A 32 1.63 13.19 -1.73
N ASP A 33 1.51 14.06 -2.74
CA ASP A 33 0.24 14.41 -3.37
C ASP A 33 -0.44 13.22 -4.07
N LYS A 34 0.36 12.26 -4.54
CA LYS A 34 -0.12 11.08 -5.27
C LYS A 34 -0.82 10.11 -4.34
N MET A 35 -0.41 10.05 -3.07
CA MET A 35 -0.94 9.13 -2.06
C MET A 35 -2.41 9.39 -1.71
N TYR A 36 -2.88 10.63 -1.82
CA TYR A 36 -4.27 10.99 -1.48
C TYR A 36 -5.16 11.22 -2.71
N ARG A 37 -4.72 10.83 -3.91
CA ARG A 37 -5.60 10.84 -5.09
C ARG A 37 -6.69 9.78 -4.92
N ARG A 38 -7.92 10.11 -5.34
CA ARG A 38 -9.07 9.22 -5.19
C ARG A 38 -8.91 7.91 -5.97
N ASP A 39 -8.28 7.95 -7.15
CA ASP A 39 -8.00 6.77 -7.96
C ASP A 39 -6.94 5.86 -7.31
N ALA A 40 -5.86 6.44 -6.77
CA ALA A 40 -4.84 5.69 -6.03
C ALA A 40 -5.41 5.04 -4.76
N LEU A 41 -6.18 5.80 -3.95
CA LEU A 41 -6.82 5.28 -2.75
C LEU A 41 -7.89 4.23 -3.08
N GLY A 42 -8.69 4.42 -4.13
CA GLY A 42 -9.68 3.44 -4.57
C GLY A 42 -9.05 2.13 -5.06
N TRP A 43 -7.92 2.20 -5.76
CA TRP A 43 -7.16 1.01 -6.12
C TRP A 43 -6.55 0.33 -4.89
N ALA A 44 -5.92 1.11 -3.99
CA ALA A 44 -5.35 0.61 -2.75
C ALA A 44 -6.40 -0.11 -1.91
N ASP A 45 -7.63 0.41 -1.92
CA ASP A 45 -8.78 -0.18 -1.28
C ASP A 45 -9.16 -1.55 -1.81
N ALA A 46 -9.34 -1.63 -3.13
CA ALA A 46 -9.64 -2.87 -3.83
C ALA A 46 -8.52 -3.90 -3.62
N ARG A 47 -7.26 -3.45 -3.63
CA ARG A 47 -6.09 -4.29 -3.37
C ARG A 47 -6.09 -4.85 -1.95
N CYS A 48 -6.28 -4.01 -0.93
CA CYS A 48 -6.39 -4.47 0.46
C CYS A 48 -7.55 -5.45 0.65
N ARG A 49 -8.69 -5.24 -0.02
CA ARG A 49 -9.83 -6.17 0.01
C ARG A 49 -9.48 -7.53 -0.60
N ALA A 50 -8.78 -7.53 -1.73
CA ALA A 50 -8.32 -8.77 -2.37
C ALA A 50 -7.27 -9.52 -1.53
N ASP A 51 -6.37 -8.78 -0.86
CA ASP A 51 -5.37 -9.36 0.05
C ASP A 51 -6.00 -9.88 1.37
N GLY A 52 -7.19 -9.39 1.74
CA GLY A 52 -7.96 -9.88 2.88
C GLY A 52 -7.29 -9.62 4.23
N GLY A 53 -7.23 -10.65 5.08
CA GLY A 53 -6.64 -10.56 6.42
C GLY A 53 -7.61 -10.13 7.52
N VAL A 54 -7.14 -10.16 8.77
CA VAL A 54 -7.97 -9.90 9.95
C VAL A 54 -7.99 -8.40 10.33
N PRO A 55 -9.00 -7.94 11.08
CA PRO A 55 -9.10 -6.54 11.51
C PRO A 55 -7.90 -6.03 12.32
N GLY A 56 -7.75 -4.71 12.40
CA GLY A 56 -6.76 -4.05 13.26
C GLY A 56 -7.24 -3.90 14.70
N VAL A 57 -6.69 -2.89 15.40
CA VAL A 57 -7.03 -2.59 16.80
C VAL A 57 -8.47 -2.08 16.96
N ASP A 58 -9.00 -1.40 15.95
CA ASP A 58 -10.38 -0.91 15.84
C ASP A 58 -11.42 -2.01 15.59
N ARG A 59 -10.96 -3.24 15.30
CA ARG A 59 -11.79 -4.42 15.02
C ARG A 59 -12.74 -4.30 13.82
N GLN A 60 -12.59 -3.27 12.99
CA GLN A 60 -13.42 -3.11 11.78
C GLN A 60 -13.05 -4.15 10.72
N THR A 61 -14.07 -4.81 10.19
CA THR A 61 -13.98 -5.75 9.06
C THR A 61 -14.21 -5.02 7.73
N PHE A 62 -13.93 -5.70 6.61
CA PHE A 62 -14.28 -5.15 5.29
C PHE A 62 -15.80 -4.98 5.12
N ALA A 63 -16.62 -5.79 5.80
CA ALA A 63 -18.07 -5.67 5.78
C ALA A 63 -18.55 -4.42 6.55
N ASP A 64 -17.99 -4.15 7.73
CA ASP A 64 -18.31 -2.94 8.51
C ASP A 64 -17.98 -1.67 7.69
N ILE A 65 -16.86 -1.71 6.99
CA ILE A 65 -16.38 -0.60 6.18
C ILE A 65 -17.19 -0.44 4.89
N GLU A 66 -17.70 -1.54 4.33
CA GLU A 66 -18.60 -1.49 3.19
C GLU A 66 -19.93 -0.83 3.55
N ALA A 67 -20.49 -1.18 4.72
CA ALA A 67 -21.67 -0.52 5.27
C ALA A 67 -21.43 0.97 5.56
N TYR A 68 -20.20 1.37 5.85
CA TYR A 68 -19.83 2.78 6.07
C TYR A 68 -19.86 3.63 4.78
N GLY A 69 -19.71 2.99 3.62
CA GLY A 69 -19.73 3.61 2.30
C GLY A 69 -18.34 4.04 1.79
N LEU A 70 -18.10 3.75 0.51
CA LEU A 70 -16.79 3.96 -0.14
C LEU A 70 -16.33 5.43 -0.10
N ASP A 71 -17.25 6.37 -0.29
CA ASP A 71 -16.90 7.79 -0.40
C ASP A 71 -16.34 8.35 0.91
N ARG A 72 -16.96 8.03 2.05
CA ARG A 72 -16.45 8.44 3.37
C ARG A 72 -15.14 7.73 3.68
N ARG A 73 -15.11 6.42 3.44
CA ARG A 73 -13.95 5.56 3.65
C ARG A 73 -12.69 6.08 2.95
N LEU A 74 -12.80 6.55 1.70
CA LEU A 74 -11.66 7.10 0.96
C LEU A 74 -11.45 8.59 1.25
N GLY A 75 -12.52 9.34 1.49
CA GLY A 75 -12.48 10.78 1.72
C GLY A 75 -11.77 11.17 3.02
N GLU A 76 -12.02 10.46 4.12
CA GLU A 76 -11.39 10.73 5.41
C GLU A 76 -9.85 10.56 5.41
N PRO A 77 -9.27 9.43 4.97
CA PRO A 77 -7.83 9.30 4.86
C PRO A 77 -7.27 10.30 3.83
N ALA A 78 -7.95 10.54 2.70
CA ALA A 78 -7.51 11.54 1.73
C ALA A 78 -7.40 12.94 2.34
N ALA A 79 -8.42 13.38 3.08
CA ALA A 79 -8.46 14.67 3.73
C ALA A 79 -7.36 14.79 4.80
N GLY A 80 -7.21 13.76 5.64
CA GLY A 80 -6.17 13.73 6.67
C GLY A 80 -4.75 13.74 6.10
N LEU A 81 -4.51 12.97 5.03
CA LEU A 81 -3.23 12.96 4.33
C LEU A 81 -2.95 14.33 3.70
N ARG A 82 -3.89 14.89 2.94
CA ARG A 82 -3.76 16.22 2.31
C ARG A 82 -3.46 17.30 3.35
N ALA A 83 -4.13 17.27 4.50
CA ALA A 83 -3.92 18.23 5.59
C ALA A 83 -2.69 17.91 6.47
N LYS A 84 -1.93 16.84 6.18
CA LYS A 84 -0.82 16.33 7.02
C LYS A 84 -1.22 16.07 8.47
N SER A 85 -2.50 15.76 8.71
CA SER A 85 -3.07 15.46 10.02
C SER A 85 -3.37 13.98 10.22
N TYR A 86 -3.15 13.14 9.20
CA TYR A 86 -3.30 11.69 9.29
C TYR A 86 -2.45 11.13 10.43
N ARG A 87 -3.09 10.39 11.35
CA ARG A 87 -2.43 9.67 12.43
C ARG A 87 -2.75 8.18 12.30
N PRO A 88 -1.74 7.31 12.06
CA PRO A 88 -1.98 5.88 12.01
C PRO A 88 -2.33 5.34 13.38
N GLN A 89 -3.14 4.28 13.43
CA GLN A 89 -3.47 3.61 14.68
C GLN A 89 -2.37 2.61 15.07
N PRO A 90 -2.25 2.25 16.37
CA PRO A 90 -1.36 1.18 16.80
C PRO A 90 -1.69 -0.15 16.11
N ALA A 91 -0.65 -0.88 15.71
CA ALA A 91 -0.82 -2.22 15.16
C ALA A 91 -1.33 -3.19 16.24
N ARG A 92 -2.37 -3.97 15.92
CA ARG A 92 -2.86 -5.03 16.81
C ARG A 92 -1.90 -6.22 16.77
N ARG A 93 -1.42 -6.64 17.94
CA ARG A 93 -0.60 -7.85 18.04
C ARG A 93 -1.47 -9.10 17.93
N VAL A 94 -1.12 -10.00 17.02
CA VAL A 94 -1.64 -11.38 16.97
C VAL A 94 -0.48 -12.37 17.03
N PHE A 95 -0.76 -13.60 17.45
CA PHE A 95 0.24 -14.64 17.58
C PHE A 95 -0.10 -15.81 16.66
N ILE A 96 0.79 -16.10 15.71
CA ILE A 96 0.66 -17.22 14.79
C ILE A 96 1.44 -18.41 15.37
N PRO A 97 0.79 -19.58 15.60
CA PRO A 97 1.49 -20.77 16.06
C PRO A 97 2.57 -21.23 15.07
N LYS A 98 3.69 -21.74 15.59
CA LYS A 98 4.68 -22.48 14.83
C LYS A 98 4.55 -23.98 15.11
N GLY A 99 5.15 -24.81 14.25
CA GLY A 99 5.21 -26.26 14.45
C GLY A 99 6.05 -26.69 15.68
N ASP A 100 6.94 -25.83 16.17
CA ASP A 100 7.82 -26.08 17.33
C ASP A 100 7.21 -25.66 18.68
N GLY A 101 5.90 -25.37 18.73
CA GLY A 101 5.19 -24.92 19.92
C GLY A 101 5.41 -23.45 20.29
N LYS A 102 6.33 -22.74 19.63
CA LYS A 102 6.52 -21.28 19.80
C LYS A 102 5.48 -20.50 18.99
N ARG A 103 5.45 -19.18 19.19
CA ARG A 103 4.53 -18.27 18.47
C ARG A 103 5.31 -17.17 17.75
N ARG A 104 4.91 -16.84 16.52
CA ARG A 104 5.41 -15.66 15.78
C ARG A 104 4.48 -14.48 16.02
N PRO A 105 4.97 -13.38 16.62
CA PRO A 105 4.17 -12.17 16.78
C PRO A 105 4.01 -11.47 15.43
N LEU A 106 2.78 -11.11 15.05
CA LEU A 106 2.47 -10.31 13.86
C LEU A 106 1.72 -9.05 14.28
N GLY A 107 2.12 -7.91 13.72
CA GLY A 107 1.42 -6.63 13.91
C GLY A 107 0.44 -6.41 12.77
N ILE A 108 -0.82 -6.16 13.09
CA ILE A 108 -1.89 -5.98 12.11
C ILE A 108 -2.41 -4.55 12.19
N GLY A 109 -2.18 -3.78 11.12
CA GLY A 109 -2.73 -2.45 10.96
C GLY A 109 -4.24 -2.48 10.73
N THR A 110 -4.90 -1.36 11.03
CA THR A 110 -6.31 -1.18 10.66
C THR A 110 -6.49 -1.22 9.15
N ILE A 111 -7.68 -1.54 8.65
CA ILE A 111 -7.92 -1.52 7.20
C ILE A 111 -7.66 -0.13 6.63
N ARG A 112 -8.06 0.93 7.35
CA ARG A 112 -7.74 2.33 7.00
C ARG A 112 -6.24 2.56 6.82
N ASP A 113 -5.43 2.09 7.77
CA ASP A 113 -3.96 2.24 7.71
C ASP A 113 -3.36 1.40 6.59
N ARG A 114 -3.86 0.19 6.35
CA ARG A 114 -3.42 -0.66 5.24
C ARG A 114 -3.72 -0.02 3.89
N VAL A 115 -4.88 0.62 3.72
CA VAL A 115 -5.23 1.35 2.49
C VAL A 115 -4.28 2.54 2.29
N ALA A 116 -4.02 3.32 3.34
CA ALA A 116 -3.08 4.44 3.27
C ALA A 116 -1.65 3.98 2.93
N GLN A 117 -1.19 2.86 3.51
CA GLN A 117 0.09 2.24 3.19
C GLN A 117 0.12 1.71 1.75
N MET A 118 -0.95 1.05 1.30
CA MET A 118 -1.04 0.50 -0.04
C MET A 118 -1.04 1.60 -1.12
N ALA A 119 -1.60 2.78 -0.82
CA ALA A 119 -1.53 3.94 -1.72
C ALA A 119 -0.10 4.52 -1.89
N VAL A 120 0.85 4.14 -1.03
CA VAL A 120 2.28 4.48 -1.17
C VAL A 120 2.97 3.62 -2.23
N VAL A 121 2.53 2.37 -2.39
CA VAL A 121 3.16 1.38 -3.28
C VAL A 121 3.34 1.92 -4.72
N PRO A 122 2.30 2.40 -5.42
CA PRO A 122 2.44 2.89 -6.79
C PRO A 122 3.25 4.19 -6.89
N VAL A 123 3.68 4.78 -5.78
CA VAL A 123 4.53 5.97 -5.75
C VAL A 123 6.00 5.62 -5.54
N LEU A 124 6.29 4.70 -4.61
CA LEU A 124 7.68 4.35 -4.25
C LEU A 124 8.23 3.17 -5.05
N GLU A 125 7.41 2.15 -5.33
CA GLU A 125 7.83 0.98 -6.10
C GLU A 125 8.50 1.33 -7.44
N PRO A 126 7.95 2.19 -8.32
CA PRO A 126 8.61 2.50 -9.59
C PRO A 126 9.99 3.16 -9.43
N ILE A 127 10.21 3.87 -8.33
CA ILE A 127 11.49 4.50 -8.01
C ILE A 127 12.47 3.44 -7.50
N SER A 128 12.05 2.63 -6.53
CA SER A 128 12.87 1.55 -5.98
C SER A 128 13.25 0.51 -7.03
N GLU A 129 12.33 0.13 -7.92
CA GLU A 129 12.59 -0.81 -9.02
C GLU A 129 13.64 -0.31 -10.02
N ALA A 130 13.91 1.00 -10.09
CA ALA A 130 14.99 1.53 -10.92
C ALA A 130 16.38 1.27 -10.30
N ASP A 131 16.45 1.12 -8.98
CA ASP A 131 17.70 0.98 -8.21
C ASP A 131 17.99 -0.46 -7.78
N LEU A 132 16.94 -1.30 -7.60
CA LEU A 132 17.08 -2.67 -7.11
C LEU A 132 17.74 -3.59 -8.15
N GLY A 133 18.80 -4.30 -7.72
CA GLY A 133 19.54 -5.27 -8.52
C GLY A 133 18.72 -6.52 -8.86
N PRO A 134 19.07 -7.28 -9.92
CA PRO A 134 18.37 -8.49 -10.33
C PRO A 134 18.37 -9.60 -9.27
N GLU A 135 19.38 -9.65 -8.40
CA GLU A 135 19.52 -10.60 -7.29
C GLU A 135 18.59 -10.32 -6.09
N GLN A 136 17.90 -9.18 -6.10
CA GLN A 136 16.98 -8.79 -5.05
C GLN A 136 15.57 -9.24 -5.42
N HIS A 137 15.08 -10.34 -4.84
CA HIS A 137 13.79 -10.94 -5.26
C HIS A 137 12.61 -10.64 -4.33
N ALA A 138 12.87 -10.39 -3.05
CA ALA A 138 11.83 -10.35 -2.04
C ALA A 138 10.85 -9.18 -2.27
N TYR A 139 9.55 -9.49 -2.27
CA TYR A 139 8.45 -8.52 -2.34
C TYR A 139 8.39 -7.68 -3.62
N ARG A 140 8.97 -8.15 -4.73
CA ARG A 140 8.90 -7.49 -6.05
C ARG A 140 7.91 -8.19 -6.96
N ALA A 141 7.19 -7.41 -7.77
CA ALA A 141 6.33 -7.96 -8.80
C ALA A 141 7.16 -8.74 -9.85
N GLY A 142 6.74 -9.96 -10.18
CA GLY A 142 7.39 -10.77 -11.22
C GLY A 142 8.74 -11.40 -10.85
N ALA A 143 9.27 -11.18 -9.63
CA ALA A 143 10.56 -11.73 -9.19
C ALA A 143 10.47 -13.11 -8.52
N LEU A 144 9.30 -13.77 -8.58
CA LEU A 144 9.10 -15.14 -8.14
C LEU A 144 9.33 -16.12 -9.30
N GLU A 145 10.51 -16.05 -9.90
CA GLU A 145 11.04 -17.11 -10.76
C GLU A 145 12.55 -17.16 -10.53
N VAL A 146 12.97 -18.20 -9.80
CA VAL A 146 14.29 -18.81 -9.95
C VAL A 146 13.96 -20.23 -10.41
N ASP A 147 14.56 -20.64 -11.52
CA ASP A 147 14.36 -21.90 -12.26
C ASP A 147 13.90 -23.13 -11.44
#